data_AF-A0A7D9H7Z0-F1
#
_entry.id   AF-A0A7D9H7Z0-F1
#
_cell.length_a   1.000
_cell.length_b   1.000
_cell.length_c   1.000
_cell.angle_alpha   90.00
_cell.angle_beta   90.00
_cell.angle_gamma   90.00
#
_symmetry.space_group_name_H-M   'P 1'
#
loop_
_entity.id
_entity.type
_entity.pdbx_description
1 polymer ?
#
loop_
_entity_poly.entity_id
_entity_poly.type
_entity_poly.pdbx_seq_one_letter_code
_entity_poly.pdbx_strand_id
1 'polypeptide(L)'
;VCYAGIDTDPELKYPKGAGRVAFSNQQSYIAAISARFVQLQHGDIDKRVEVKPYVLDDQMCDECQGQRCSGKFAPFFCANVTCLQYYCEHCWATIHSRP
;
A
#
# COMPACT_ATOMS: atom_id res chain seq x y z
N VAL A 1 13.72 6.18 5.21
CA VAL A 1 13.44 4.73 5.09
C VAL A 1 13.96 4.07 6.35
N CYS A 2 13.18 3.21 7.00
CA CYS A 2 13.61 2.50 8.21
C CYS A 2 13.88 1.01 7.96
N TYR A 3 13.31 0.43 6.89
CA TYR A 3 13.56 -0.95 6.49
C TYR A 3 13.41 -1.09 4.97
N ALA A 4 14.24 -1.93 4.37
CA ALA A 4 14.09 -2.40 3.02
C ALA A 4 14.45 -3.89 2.96
N GLY A 5 13.69 -4.67 2.21
CA GLY A 5 13.89 -6.11 2.06
C GLY A 5 13.45 -6.60 0.69
N ILE A 6 14.09 -7.66 0.21
CA ILE A 6 13.67 -8.36 -1.00
C ILE A 6 12.70 -9.47 -0.58
N ASP A 7 11.61 -9.60 -1.31
CA ASP A 7 10.65 -10.68 -1.07
C ASP A 7 11.23 -11.98 -1.60
N THR A 8 11.41 -12.91 -0.68
CA THR A 8 11.93 -14.25 -0.98
C THR A 8 10.84 -15.28 -0.79
N ASP A 9 10.98 -16.39 -1.51
CA ASP A 9 10.14 -17.55 -1.31
C ASP A 9 10.34 -18.10 0.13
N PRO A 10 9.26 -18.34 0.90
CA PRO A 10 9.39 -18.77 2.29
C PRO A 10 10.12 -20.09 2.47
N GLU A 11 10.01 -21.02 1.51
CA GLU A 11 10.62 -22.34 1.58
C GLU A 11 12.01 -22.34 0.93
N LEU A 12 12.08 -21.85 -0.31
CA LEU A 12 13.30 -21.97 -1.13
C LEU A 12 14.25 -20.77 -1.01
N LYS A 13 13.83 -19.70 -0.33
CA LYS A 13 14.59 -18.45 -0.10
C LYS A 13 15.06 -17.71 -1.37
N TYR A 14 14.49 -18.04 -2.54
CA TYR A 14 14.82 -17.34 -3.79
C TYR A 14 14.06 -16.01 -3.94
N PRO A 15 14.67 -14.96 -4.52
CA PRO A 15 14.00 -13.69 -4.79
C PRO A 15 12.81 -13.84 -5.74
N LYS A 16 11.69 -13.20 -5.40
CA LYS A 16 10.44 -13.25 -6.18
C LYS A 16 10.29 -12.08 -7.15
N GLY A 17 11.33 -11.26 -7.31
CA GLY A 17 11.31 -10.06 -8.18
C GLY A 17 10.54 -8.87 -7.60
N ALA A 18 10.23 -8.91 -6.31
CA ALA A 18 9.60 -7.81 -5.57
C ALA A 18 10.41 -7.49 -4.32
N GLY A 19 10.22 -6.28 -3.80
CA GLY A 19 10.80 -5.85 -2.54
C GLY A 19 9.82 -4.97 -1.77
N ARG A 20 10.05 -4.88 -0.47
CA ARG A 20 9.28 -4.06 0.46
C ARG A 20 10.15 -2.99 1.07
N VAL A 21 9.57 -1.82 1.26
CA VAL A 21 10.21 -0.67 1.89
C VAL A 21 9.27 -0.11 2.94
N ALA A 22 9.76 0.07 4.16
CA ALA A 22 9.05 0.78 5.21
C ALA A 22 9.66 2.17 5.40
N PHE A 23 8.79 3.17 5.54
CA PHE A 23 9.17 4.55 5.75
C PHE A 23 8.95 4.93 7.22
N SER A 24 9.91 5.65 7.80
CA SER A 24 9.80 6.22 9.14
C SER A 24 8.98 7.52 9.18
N ASN A 25 8.57 8.04 8.02
CA ASN A 25 7.82 9.27 7.87
C ASN A 25 6.73 9.10 6.80
N GLN A 26 5.52 9.54 7.13
CA GLN A 26 4.36 9.55 6.24
C GLN A 26 4.61 10.35 4.95
N GLN A 27 5.31 11.49 5.03
CA GLN A 27 5.59 12.30 3.84
C GLN A 27 6.43 11.54 2.80
N SER A 28 7.45 10.79 3.25
CA SER A 28 8.27 9.96 2.36
C SER A 28 7.47 8.81 1.75
N TYR A 29 6.57 8.21 2.53
CA TYR A 29 5.65 7.18 2.02
C TYR A 29 4.75 7.73 0.91
N ILE A 30 4.06 8.85 1.16
CA ILE A 30 3.16 9.49 0.18
C ILE A 30 3.92 9.88 -1.08
N ALA A 31 5.13 10.45 -0.95
CA ALA A 31 5.96 10.81 -2.09
C ALA A 31 6.32 9.59 -2.96
N ALA A 32 6.66 8.46 -2.34
CA ALA A 32 6.98 7.23 -3.04
C ALA A 32 5.76 6.63 -3.78
N ILE A 33 4.60 6.58 -3.13
CA ILE A 33 3.36 6.12 -3.77
C ILE A 33 2.97 7.04 -4.93
N SER A 34 3.05 8.37 -4.73
CA SER A 34 2.70 9.37 -5.74
C SER A 34 3.58 9.27 -6.98
N ALA A 35 4.87 8.97 -6.80
CA ALA A 35 5.80 8.78 -7.90
C ALA A 35 5.41 7.60 -8.81
N ARG A 36 4.77 6.55 -8.24
CA ARG A 36 4.27 5.32 -8.88
C ARG A 36 5.33 4.46 -9.56
N PHE A 37 6.29 5.04 -10.26
CA PHE A 37 7.39 4.36 -10.91
C PHE A 37 8.71 4.99 -10.50
N VAL A 38 9.70 4.14 -10.26
CA VAL A 38 11.07 4.55 -10.00
C VAL A 38 11.97 3.90 -11.03
N GLN A 39 12.84 4.70 -11.64
CA GLN A 39 13.89 4.18 -12.50
C GLN A 39 15.10 3.84 -11.66
N LEU A 40 15.55 2.59 -11.72
CA LEU A 40 16.76 2.11 -11.08
C LEU A 40 17.84 1.96 -12.14
N GLN A 41 18.90 2.76 -11.99
CA GLN A 41 20.06 2.73 -12.86
C GLN A 41 21.30 2.37 -12.05
N HIS A 42 22.00 1.32 -12.46
CA HIS A 42 23.25 0.89 -11.83
C HIS A 42 24.15 0.14 -12.82
N GLY A 43 25.23 0.79 -13.27
CA GLY A 43 26.04 0.28 -14.37
C GLY A 43 25.19 0.14 -15.63
N ASP A 44 25.20 -1.04 -16.24
CA ASP A 44 24.38 -1.37 -17.42
C ASP A 44 22.93 -1.76 -17.06
N ILE A 45 22.57 -1.78 -15.78
CA ILE A 45 21.21 -2.09 -15.34
C ILE A 45 20.36 -0.84 -15.46
N ASP A 46 19.32 -0.92 -16.29
CA ASP A 46 18.23 0.06 -16.35
C ASP A 46 16.88 -0.65 -16.16
N LYS A 47 16.24 -0.42 -15.01
CA LYS A 47 14.99 -1.09 -14.63
C LYS A 47 13.98 -0.09 -14.12
N ARG A 48 12.77 -0.17 -14.66
CA ARG A 48 11.61 0.56 -14.15
C ARG A 48 10.85 -0.32 -13.17
N VAL A 49 10.71 0.15 -11.93
CA VAL A 49 9.99 -0.55 -10.86
C VAL A 49 8.71 0.20 -10.53
N GLU A 50 7.61 -0.51 -10.37
CA GLU A 50 6.34 0.06 -9.90
C GLU A 50 6.28 0.01 -8.37
N VAL A 51 5.87 1.12 -7.77
CA VAL A 51 5.62 1.26 -6.33
C VAL A 51 4.12 1.13 -6.08
N LYS A 52 3.73 0.22 -5.18
CA LYS A 52 2.34 0.01 -4.76
C LYS A 52 2.23 0.06 -3.24
N PRO A 53 1.12 0.58 -2.69
CA PRO A 53 0.81 0.41 -1.27
C PRO A 53 0.80 -1.07 -0.90
N TYR A 54 1.32 -1.38 0.29
CA TYR A 54 1.23 -2.72 0.85
C TYR A 54 -0.08 -2.86 1.61
N VAL A 55 -1.00 -3.65 1.07
CA VAL A 55 -2.33 -3.85 1.65
C VAL A 55 -2.27 -5.05 2.60
N LEU A 56 -2.82 -4.88 3.80
CA LEU A 56 -2.94 -5.91 4.81
C LEU A 56 -4.37 -6.43 4.83
N ASP A 57 -4.50 -7.72 5.11
CA ASP A 57 -5.78 -8.32 5.45
C ASP A 57 -6.20 -7.87 6.87
N ASP A 58 -7.48 -8.04 7.18
CA ASP A 58 -8.04 -7.86 8.52
C ASP A 58 -7.87 -6.45 9.13
N GLN A 59 -7.81 -5.42 8.30
CA GLN A 59 -7.81 -4.03 8.76
C GLN A 59 -9.21 -3.54 9.06
N MET A 60 -9.35 -2.71 10.10
CA MET A 60 -10.60 -2.03 10.41
C MET A 60 -10.79 -0.84 9.48
N CYS A 61 -12.04 -0.39 9.33
CA CYS A 61 -12.30 0.84 8.58
C CYS A 61 -11.68 2.04 9.31
N ASP A 62 -10.80 2.79 8.62
CA ASP A 62 -10.12 3.93 9.22
C ASP A 62 -11.09 5.05 9.64
N GLU A 63 -12.18 5.21 8.88
CA GLU A 63 -13.17 6.27 9.09
C GLU A 63 -14.13 6.03 10.27
N CYS A 64 -14.58 4.78 10.46
CA CYS A 64 -15.60 4.47 11.47
C CYS A 64 -15.16 3.45 12.51
N GLN A 65 -13.97 2.88 12.36
CA GLN A 65 -13.41 1.89 13.28
C GLN A 65 -14.37 0.71 13.54
N GLY A 66 -15.10 0.28 12.49
CA GLY A 66 -16.05 -0.83 12.56
C GLY A 66 -17.46 -0.47 13.04
N GLN A 67 -17.70 0.75 13.52
CA GLN A 67 -18.99 1.15 14.11
C GLN A 67 -20.17 1.05 13.12
N ARG A 68 -19.93 1.28 11.83
CA ARG A 68 -20.97 1.24 10.79
C ARG A 68 -21.08 -0.10 10.05
N CYS A 69 -20.29 -1.10 10.43
CA CYS A 69 -20.26 -2.41 9.78
C CYS A 69 -20.21 -3.58 10.79
N SER A 70 -20.78 -3.37 11.99
CA SER A 70 -20.88 -4.39 13.05
C SER A 70 -19.52 -5.03 13.41
N GLY A 71 -18.46 -4.23 13.40
CA GLY A 71 -17.11 -4.68 13.72
C GLY A 71 -16.43 -5.54 12.64
N LYS A 72 -17.01 -5.69 11.44
CA LYS A 72 -16.36 -6.39 10.33
C LYS A 72 -15.14 -5.60 9.83
N PHE A 73 -14.13 -6.34 9.37
CA PHE A 73 -12.97 -5.77 8.68
C PHE A 73 -13.37 -5.06 7.39
N ALA A 74 -12.58 -4.05 7.02
CA ALA A 74 -12.76 -3.26 5.82
C ALA A 74 -12.41 -4.07 4.57
N PRO A 75 -13.36 -4.28 3.65
CA PRO A 75 -13.10 -5.03 2.42
C PRO A 75 -12.41 -4.18 1.34
N PHE A 76 -12.30 -2.85 1.52
CA PHE A 76 -11.74 -1.95 0.52
C PHE A 76 -10.55 -1.17 1.05
N PHE A 77 -9.54 -1.00 0.19
CA PHE A 77 -8.45 -0.05 0.37
C PHE A 77 -8.41 0.90 -0.83
N CYS A 78 -8.46 2.21 -0.59
CA CYS A 78 -8.32 3.20 -1.66
C CYS A 78 -6.86 3.58 -1.86
N ALA A 79 -6.28 3.24 -3.01
CA ALA A 79 -4.90 3.57 -3.34
C ALA A 79 -4.67 5.01 -3.83
N ASN A 80 -5.73 5.84 -3.91
CA ASN A 80 -5.57 7.26 -4.21
C ASN A 80 -4.85 7.95 -3.05
N VAL A 81 -3.84 8.76 -3.36
CA VAL A 81 -3.00 9.49 -2.39
C VAL A 81 -3.78 10.42 -1.47
N THR A 82 -4.97 10.87 -1.87
CA THR A 82 -5.86 11.67 -1.02
C THR A 82 -6.62 10.83 0.01
N CYS A 83 -6.72 9.53 -0.21
CA CYS A 83 -7.40 8.58 0.67
C CYS A 83 -6.36 7.74 1.44
N LEU A 84 -5.66 6.82 0.75
CA LEU A 84 -4.70 5.85 1.33
C LEU A 84 -5.17 5.20 2.62
N GLN A 85 -6.43 4.76 2.62
CA GLN A 85 -7.15 4.28 3.79
C GLN A 85 -7.99 3.05 3.48
N TYR A 86 -8.31 2.30 4.54
CA TYR A 86 -9.24 1.18 4.55
C TYR A 86 -10.67 1.66 4.84
N TYR A 87 -11.63 1.17 4.06
CA TYR A 87 -13.04 1.56 4.19
C TYR A 87 -13.95 0.34 4.26
N CYS A 88 -14.95 0.40 5.14
CA CYS A 88 -16.11 -0.49 5.05
C CYS A 88 -17.02 -0.09 3.88
N GLU A 89 -17.94 -0.97 3.48
CA GLU A 89 -18.88 -0.72 2.37
C GLU A 89 -19.63 0.61 2.51
N HIS A 90 -20.13 0.93 3.70
CA HIS A 90 -20.89 2.16 3.94
C HIS A 90 -20.01 3.42 3.78
N CYS A 91 -18.81 3.44 4.39
CA CYS A 91 -17.90 4.58 4.28
C CYS A 91 -17.38 4.73 2.84
N TRP A 92 -17.07 3.62 2.17
CA TRP A 92 -16.66 3.62 0.77
C TRP A 92 -17.71 4.28 -0.10
N ALA A 93 -18.97 3.81 -0.02
CA ALA A 93 -20.07 4.36 -0.80
C ALA A 93 -20.30 5.85 -0.52
N THR A 94 -20.11 6.30 0.73
CA THR A 94 -20.29 7.72 1.10
C THR A 94 -19.20 8.59 0.47
N ILE A 95 -17.94 8.21 0.63
CA ILE A 95 -16.76 9.00 0.24
C ILE A 95 -16.53 8.95 -1.27
N HIS A 96 -16.76 7.79 -1.90
CA HIS A 96 -16.53 7.55 -3.33
C HIS A 96 -17.84 7.59 -4.14
N SER A 97 -18.89 8.22 -3.61
CA SER A 97 -20.20 8.35 -4.28
C SER A 97 -20.17 9.20 -5.56
N ARG A 98 -19.12 9.98 -5.77
CA ARG A 98 -18.98 10.87 -6.94
C ARG A 98 -17.61 10.60 -7.61
N PRO A 99 -17.58 10.39 -8.93
CA PRO A 99 -16.35 10.10 -9.67
C PRO A 99 -15.39 11.30 -9.73
#